data_AF-A0AAV5APL1-F1
#
_entry.id   AF-A0AAV5APL1-F1
#
_cell.length_a   1.000
_cell.length_b   1.000
_cell.length_c   1.000
_cell.angle_alpha   90.00
_cell.angle_beta   90.00
_cell.angle_gamma   90.00
#
_symmetry.space_group_name_H-M   'P 1'
#
loop_
_entity.id
_entity.type
_entity.pdbx_description
1 polymer ?
#
loop_
_entity_poly.entity_id
_entity_poly.type
_entity_poly.pdbx_seq_one_letter_code
_entity_poly.pdbx_strand_id
1 'polypeptide(L)' 'MSNLQSPHTNSAGLAKYRGRNVRLWAKVLKFQEETAIVQASDGGEVKVKMLLRVEFYIFLHAFSIPN' A
#
# COMPACT_ATOMS: atom_id res chain seq x y z
N MET A 1 6.71 -20.90 22.21
CA MET A 1 5.88 -19.67 22.26
C MET A 1 6.56 -18.60 21.42
N SER A 2 6.23 -18.46 20.13
CA SER A 2 6.67 -17.28 19.36
C SER A 2 5.71 -17.01 18.23
N ASN A 3 4.62 -16.32 18.56
CA ASN A 3 3.83 -15.58 17.59
C ASN A 3 4.71 -14.39 17.14
N LEU A 4 5.54 -14.59 16.11
CA LEU A 4 6.39 -13.56 15.51
C LEU A 4 5.49 -12.55 14.78
N GLN A 5 4.76 -11.73 15.54
CA GLN A 5 3.96 -10.66 14.98
C GLN A 5 4.88 -9.59 14.44
N SER A 6 4.89 -9.42 13.12
CA SER A 6 5.58 -8.32 12.45
C SER A 6 5.17 -7.00 13.12
N PRO A 7 6.12 -6.15 13.53
CA PRO A 7 5.80 -4.90 14.23
C PRO A 7 4.98 -3.98 13.33
N HIS A 8 4.03 -3.26 13.91
CA HIS A 8 3.31 -2.18 13.23
C HIS A 8 4.14 -0.90 13.31
N THR A 9 4.29 -0.19 12.19
CA THR A 9 5.08 1.05 12.12
C THR A 9 4.43 2.08 11.19
N ASN A 10 5.01 3.28 11.13
CA ASN A 10 4.64 4.41 10.28
C ASN A 10 5.87 4.91 9.49
N SER A 11 5.75 5.99 8.72
CA SER A 11 6.84 6.47 7.85
C SER A 11 8.10 6.84 8.65
N ALA A 12 7.97 7.53 9.79
CA ALA A 12 9.09 7.92 10.65
C ALA A 12 9.80 6.71 11.30
N GLY A 13 9.07 5.63 11.55
CA GLY A 13 9.59 4.42 12.21
C GLY A 13 10.32 3.44 11.28
N LEU A 14 10.13 3.54 9.97
CA LEU A 14 10.65 2.56 9.00
C LEU A 14 12.17 2.36 9.07
N ALA A 15 12.92 3.43 9.30
CA ALA A 15 14.39 3.37 9.37
C ALA A 15 14.89 2.39 10.46
N LYS A 16 14.15 2.26 11.57
CA LYS A 16 14.49 1.36 12.69
C LYS A 16 14.33 -0.12 12.35
N TYR A 17 13.55 -0.44 11.31
CA TYR A 17 13.20 -1.81 10.92
C TYR A 17 13.79 -2.22 9.58
N ARG A 18 14.84 -1.55 9.12
CA ARG A 18 15.52 -1.90 7.86
C ARG A 18 15.93 -3.38 7.84
N GLY A 19 15.54 -4.09 6.78
CA GLY A 19 15.83 -5.52 6.61
C GLY A 19 14.89 -6.46 7.39
N ARG A 20 13.84 -5.95 8.03
CA ARG A 20 12.83 -6.74 8.74
C ARG A 20 11.46 -6.61 8.08
N ASN A 21 10.62 -7.62 8.27
CA ASN A 21 9.22 -7.55 7.87
C ASN A 21 8.45 -6.69 8.88
N VAL A 22 7.65 -5.75 8.36
CA VAL A 22 6.80 -4.85 9.16
C VAL A 22 5.38 -4.84 8.60
N ARG A 23 4.44 -4.43 9.44
CA ARG A 23 3.10 -4.03 9.00
C ARG A 23 3.06 -2.52 8.95
N LEU A 24 2.51 -1.96 7.87
CA LEU A 24 2.33 -0.52 7.68
C LEU A 24 0.87 -0.29 7.25
N TRP A 25 0.10 0.44 8.04
CA TRP A 25 -1.20 0.92 7.61
C TRP A 25 -1.03 2.18 6.77
N ALA A 26 -1.57 2.17 5.56
CA ALA A 26 -1.40 3.26 4.64
C ALA A 26 -2.55 3.37 3.63
N LYS A 27 -2.77 4.59 3.14
CA LYS A 27 -3.67 4.89 2.03
C LYS A 27 -2.85 4.93 0.74
N VAL A 28 -3.29 4.23 -0.30
CA VAL A 28 -2.65 4.33 -1.63
C VAL A 28 -2.94 5.70 -2.23
N LEU A 29 -1.89 6.46 -2.58
CA LEU A 29 -1.99 7.74 -3.25
C LEU A 29 -1.79 7.60 -4.76
N LYS A 30 -0.80 6.79 -5.16
CA LYS A 30 -0.47 6.55 -6.56
C LYS A 30 -0.03 5.11 -6.76
N PHE A 31 -0.46 4.50 -7.85
CA PHE A 31 -0.08 3.15 -8.24
C PHE A 31 0.47 3.17 -9.67
N GLN A 32 1.67 2.65 -9.87
CA GLN A 32 2.39 2.64 -11.15
C GLN A 32 3.16 1.34 -11.27
N GLU A 33 2.66 0.44 -12.12
CA GLU A 33 3.27 -0.87 -12.41
C GLU A 33 3.60 -1.66 -11.13
N GLU A 34 4.88 -1.81 -10.79
CA GLU A 34 5.36 -2.54 -9.62
C GLU A 34 5.57 -1.65 -8.38
N THR A 35 5.25 -0.36 -8.47
CA THR A 35 5.47 0.59 -7.39
C THR A 35 4.20 1.33 -6.99
N ALA A 36 4.06 1.60 -5.70
CA ALA A 36 3.01 2.47 -5.19
C ALA A 36 3.59 3.53 -4.25
N ILE A 37 3.00 4.71 -4.27
CA ILE A 37 3.19 5.73 -3.24
C ILE A 37 2.00 5.61 -2.30
N VAL A 38 2.29 5.39 -1.03
CA VAL A 38 1.28 5.24 0.02
C VAL A 38 1.52 6.27 1.11
N GLN A 39 0.45 6.82 1.68
CA GLN A 39 0.50 7.72 2.82
C GLN A 39 0.33 6.90 4.09
N ALA A 40 1.34 6.90 4.96
CA ALA A 40 1.28 6.28 6.28
C ALA A 40 0.37 7.08 7.23
N SER A 41 0.04 6.49 8.37
CA SER A 41 -0.85 7.09 9.38
C SER A 41 -0.35 8.40 9.99
N ASP A 42 0.96 8.67 9.93
CA ASP A 42 1.59 9.93 10.35
C ASP A 42 1.59 11.00 9.26
N GLY A 43 0.91 10.75 8.13
CA GLY A 43 0.83 11.66 6.99
C GLY A 43 2.04 11.62 6.06
N GLY A 44 3.12 10.92 6.44
CA GLY A 44 4.31 10.78 5.62
C GLY A 44 4.14 9.81 4.45
N GLU A 45 4.84 10.09 3.35
CA GLU A 45 4.76 9.29 2.14
C GLU A 45 5.84 8.19 2.11
N VAL A 46 5.44 7.01 1.67
CA VAL A 46 6.29 5.83 1.55
C VAL A 46 6.17 5.27 0.14
N LYS A 47 7.32 5.08 -0.52
CA LYS A 47 7.38 4.34 -1.79
C LYS A 47 7.53 2.86 -1.50
N VAL A 48 6.58 2.05 -1.94
CA VAL A 48 6.62 0.58 -1.81
C VAL A 48 6.82 -0.07 -3.18
N LYS A 49 7.59 -1.15 -3.21
CA LYS A 49 7.71 -2.05 -4.36
C LYS A 49 6.88 -3.29 -4.08
N MET A 50 5.99 -3.63 -5.00
CA MET A 50 5.24 -4.88 -4.96
C MET A 50 6.08 -5.99 -5.61
N LEU A 51 6.09 -7.15 -4.97
CA LEU A 51 6.80 -8.32 -5.47
C LEU A 51 5.98 -9.12 -6.49
N LEU A 52 4.67 -8.89 -6.52
CA LEU A 52 3.74 -9.56 -7.42
C LEU A 52 2.89 -8.51 -8.12
N ARG A 53 2.62 -8.74 -9.40
CA ARG A 53 1.69 -7.93 -10.18
C ARG A 53 0.28 -8.13 -9.65
N VAL A 54 -0.40 -7.04 -9.33
CA VAL A 54 -1.81 -7.02 -8.92
C VAL A 54 -2.62 -6.33 -10.00
N GLU A 55 -3.66 -7.00 -10.50
CA GLU A 55 -4.57 -6.44 -11.49
C GLU A 55 -5.92 -6.13 -10.86
N PHE A 56 -6.44 -4.93 -11.10
CA PHE A 56 -7.76 -4.50 -10.66
C PHE A 56 -8.66 -4.32 -11.87
N TYR A 57 -9.84 -4.93 -11.84
CA TYR A 57 -10.85 -4.80 -12.89
C TYR A 57 -11.93 -3.80 -12.43
N ILE A 58 -12.17 -2.76 -13.24
CA ILE A 58 -13.28 -1.83 -13.03
C ILE A 58 -14.37 -2.19 -14.03
N PHE A 59 -15.53 -2.59 -13.54
CA PHE A 59 -16.72 -2.74 -14.37
C PHE A 59 -17.38 -1.37 -14.57
N LEU A 60 -17.20 -0.79 -15.75
CA LEU A 60 -17.95 0.39 -16.17
C LEU A 60 -19.30 -0.06 -16.72
N HIS A 61 -20.37 0.09 -15.94
CA HIS A 61 -21.72 0.04 -16.48
C HIS A 61 -21.99 1.35 -17.23
N ALA A 62 -21.92 1.31 -18.55
CA ALA A 62 -22.41 2.40 -19.39
C ALA A 62 -23.95 2.36 -19.39
N PHE A 63 -24.59 3.24 -18.63
CA PHE A 63 -26.03 3.47 -18.73
C PHE A 63 -26.26 4.46 -19.88
N SER A 64 -26.61 3.94 -21.06
CA SER A 64 -27.05 4.76 -22.18
C SER A 64 -28.47 5.23 -21.89
N ILE A 65 -28.65 6.53 -21.61
CA ILE A 65 -29.97 7.15 -21.53
C ILE A 65 -30.41 7.42 -22.98
N PRO A 66 -31.45 6.76 -23.52
CA PRO A 66 -32.01 7.15 -24.80
C PRO A 66 -32.76 8.49 -24.63
N ASN A 67 -32.48 9.44 -25.53
CA ASN A 67 -33.28 10.65 -25.74
C ASN A 67 -34.68 10.31 -26.26
#